data_AF-A0A1G7UCZ2-F1
#
_entry.id   AF-A0A1G7UCZ2-F1
#
_cell.length_a   1.000
_cell.length_b   1.000
_cell.length_c   1.000
_cell.angle_alpha   90.00
_cell.angle_beta   90.00
_cell.angle_gamma   90.00
#
_symmetry.space_group_name_H-M   'P 1'
#
loop_
_entity.id
_entity.type
_entity.pdbx_description
1 polymer ?
#
loop_
_entity_poly.entity_id
_entity_poly.type
_entity_poly.pdbx_seq_one_letter_code
_entity_poly.pdbx_strand_id
1 'polypeptide(L)' 'MRVDRVRHEQIKCALRIAGTNFSNVAAELGIKPSSVSEVSLGTSRSRRVEHALATALSTPVETLFADRYGDQNDLET' A
#
# COMPACT_ATOMS: atom_id res chain seq x y z
N MET A 1 -1.75 3.98 -16.35
CA MET A 1 -1.28 3.48 -15.05
C MET A 1 0.21 3.83 -14.92
N ARG A 2 0.61 4.59 -13.90
CA ARG A 2 1.99 5.12 -13.78
C ARG A 2 2.73 4.35 -12.69
N VAL A 3 3.95 3.93 -12.98
CA VAL A 3 4.82 3.28 -11.99
C VAL A 3 5.31 4.34 -11.01
N ASP A 4 5.04 4.17 -9.72
CA ASP A 4 5.53 5.01 -8.63
C ASP A 4 6.60 4.26 -7.84
N ARG A 5 7.85 4.35 -8.32
CA ARG A 5 9.00 3.69 -7.70
C ARG A 5 9.37 4.30 -6.35
N VAL A 6 9.09 5.60 -6.15
CA VAL A 6 9.43 6.29 -4.91
C VAL A 6 8.56 5.79 -3.78
N ARG A 7 7.24 5.78 -3.97
CA ARG A 7 6.29 5.18 -3.02
C ARG A 7 6.62 3.72 -2.75
N HIS A 8 6.95 2.97 -3.80
CA HIS A 8 7.28 1.56 -3.65
C HIS A 8 8.45 1.33 -2.69
N GLU A 9 9.55 2.07 -2.85
CA GLU A 9 10.70 1.95 -1.95
C GLU A 9 10.40 2.52 -0.55
N GLN A 10 9.59 3.58 -0.44
CA GLN A 10 9.13 4.10 0.86
C GLN A 10 8.34 3.05 1.64
N ILE A 11 7.37 2.39 1.00
CA ILE A 11 6.58 1.32 1.62
C ILE A 11 7.50 0.17 2.03
N LYS A 12 8.43 -0.26 1.17
CA LYS A 12 9.38 -1.33 1.52
C LYS A 12 10.25 -0.98 2.71
N CYS A 13 10.81 0.24 2.75
CA CYS A 13 11.59 0.71 3.89
C CYS A 13 10.75 0.76 5.17
N ALA A 14 9.54 1.31 5.10
CA ALA A 14 8.65 1.43 6.25
C ALA A 14 8.24 0.04 6.80
N LEU A 15 7.94 -0.92 5.92
CA LEU A 15 7.63 -2.29 6.34
C LEU A 15 8.83 -2.93 7.03
N ARG A 16 10.04 -2.73 6.48
CA ARG A 16 11.27 -3.25 7.09
C ARG A 16 11.53 -2.65 8.47
N ILE A 17 11.29 -1.35 8.65
CA ILE A 17 11.38 -0.68 9.95
C ILE A 17 10.34 -1.26 10.92
N ALA A 18 9.12 -1.56 10.44
CA ALA A 18 8.06 -2.21 11.21
C ALA A 18 8.29 -3.72 11.45
N GLY A 19 9.42 -4.29 10.99
CA GLY A 19 9.75 -5.71 11.17
C GLY A 19 8.98 -6.68 10.27
N THR A 20 8.35 -6.18 9.21
CA THR A 20 7.57 -6.97 8.23
C THR A 20 8.04 -6.72 6.80
N ASN A 21 7.41 -7.33 5.80
CA ASN A 21 7.71 -7.16 4.38
C ASN A 21 6.49 -7.57 3.51
N PHE A 22 6.59 -7.42 2.19
CA PHE A 22 5.51 -7.79 1.27
C PHE A 22 5.12 -9.26 1.29
N SER A 23 6.05 -10.17 1.54
CA SER A 23 5.74 -11.60 1.64
C SER A 23 4.90 -11.90 2.87
N ASN A 24 5.17 -11.24 4.00
CA ASN A 24 4.34 -11.34 5.20
C ASN A 24 2.91 -10.83 4.93
N VAL A 25 2.78 -9.63 4.35
CA VAL A 25 1.46 -9.05 3.98
C VAL A 25 0.73 -9.95 2.97
N ALA A 26 1.44 -10.51 2.00
CA ALA A 26 0.85 -11.43 1.02
C ALA A 26 0.38 -12.73 1.66
N ALA A 27 1.15 -13.27 2.61
CA ALA A 27 0.80 -14.47 3.36
C ALA A 27 -0.47 -14.26 4.20
N GLU A 28 -0.58 -13.13 4.91
CA GLU A 28 -1.79 -12.74 5.66
C GLU A 28 -3.03 -12.67 4.76
N LEU A 29 -2.86 -12.23 3.51
CA LEU A 29 -3.95 -12.10 2.55
C LEU A 29 -4.21 -13.36 1.71
N GLY A 30 -3.37 -14.40 1.82
CA GLY A 30 -3.44 -15.61 1.01
C GLY A 30 -3.19 -15.38 -0.48
N ILE A 31 -2.30 -14.45 -0.85
CA ILE A 31 -1.99 -14.08 -2.25
C ILE A 31 -0.50 -14.17 -2.56
N LYS A 32 -0.15 -13.91 -3.83
CA LYS A 32 1.24 -13.85 -4.28
C LYS A 32 1.90 -12.52 -3.86
N PRO A 33 3.17 -12.52 -3.41
CA PRO A 33 3.91 -11.29 -3.12
C PRO A 33 4.02 -10.32 -4.31
N SER A 34 4.02 -10.85 -5.54
CA SER A 34 4.00 -10.02 -6.76
C SER A 34 2.77 -9.13 -6.84
N SER A 35 1.60 -9.61 -6.40
CA SER A 35 0.38 -8.81 -6.35
C SER A 35 0.48 -7.64 -5.38
N VAL A 36 1.19 -7.83 -4.25
CA VAL A 36 1.46 -6.74 -3.30
C VAL A 36 2.43 -5.72 -3.90
N SER A 37 3.47 -6.21 -4.56
CA SER A 37 4.46 -5.38 -5.27
C SER A 37 3.81 -4.53 -6.37
N GLU A 38 2.96 -5.11 -7.21
CA GLU A 38 2.24 -4.42 -8.29
C GLU A 38 1.31 -3.31 -7.75
N VAL A 39 0.62 -3.57 -6.64
CA VAL A 39 -0.22 -2.56 -5.99
C VAL A 39 0.62 -1.42 -5.44
N SER A 40 1.71 -1.75 -4.76
CA SER A 40 2.66 -0.77 -4.21
C SER A 40 3.35 0.07 -5.30
N LEU A 41 3.70 -0.54 -6.44
CA LEU A 41 4.29 0.12 -7.61
C LEU A 41 3.31 0.99 -8.37
N GLY A 42 2.01 0.88 -8.11
CA GLY A 42 1.03 1.63 -8.88
C GLY A 42 0.51 0.90 -10.12
N THR A 43 0.97 -0.33 -10.43
CA THR A 43 0.66 -1.12 -11.65
C THR A 43 -0.51 -2.08 -11.51
N SER A 44 -1.01 -2.28 -10.29
CA SER A 44 -2.33 -2.86 -10.03
C SER A 44 -3.11 -2.03 -8.99
N ARG A 45 -4.43 -2.21 -8.93
CA ARG A 45 -5.30 -1.64 -7.89
C ARG A 45 -5.98 -2.77 -7.15
N SER A 46 -5.86 -2.75 -5.82
CA SER A 46 -6.54 -3.70 -4.95
C SER A 46 -6.74 -3.04 -3.61
N ARG A 47 -7.98 -2.62 -3.32
CA ARG A 47 -8.32 -1.98 -2.03
C ARG A 47 -7.91 -2.87 -0.85
N ARG A 48 -8.09 -4.19 -0.98
CA ARG A 48 -7.70 -5.15 0.06
C ARG A 48 -6.20 -5.11 0.38
N VAL A 49 -5.35 -5.01 -0.65
CA VAL A 49 -3.89 -4.92 -0.48
C VAL A 49 -3.48 -3.53 0.01
N GLU A 50 -4.10 -2.47 -0.53
CA GLU A 50 -3.83 -1.08 -0.13
C GLU A 50 -4.11 -0.87 1.36
N HIS A 51 -5.27 -1.34 1.84
CA HIS A 51 -5.61 -1.31 3.27
C HIS A 51 -4.69 -2.19 4.11
N ALA A 52 -4.32 -3.39 3.65
CA ALA A 52 -3.39 -4.24 4.41
C ALA A 52 -2.00 -3.58 4.58
N LEU A 53 -1.49 -2.93 3.53
CA LEU A 53 -0.25 -2.16 3.60
C LEU A 53 -0.38 -0.96 4.55
N ALA A 54 -1.49 -0.23 4.47
CA ALA A 54 -1.82 0.88 5.36
C ALA A 54 -1.87 0.43 6.83
N THR A 55 -2.57 -0.67 7.12
CA THR A 55 -2.65 -1.29 8.45
C THR A 55 -1.29 -1.74 8.96
N ALA A 56 -0.49 -2.43 8.14
CA ALA A 56 0.85 -2.89 8.50
C ALA A 56 1.80 -1.73 8.84
N LEU A 57 1.55 -0.54 8.29
CA LEU A 57 2.33 0.68 8.51
C LEU A 57 1.70 1.64 9.51
N SER A 58 0.56 1.30 10.12
CA SER A 58 -0.23 2.21 10.96
C SER A 58 -0.43 3.59 10.32
N THR A 59 -0.63 3.61 9.00
CA THR A 59 -0.71 4.84 8.19
C THR A 59 -2.05 4.85 7.45
N PRO A 60 -2.76 5.98 7.34
CA PRO A 60 -4.00 6.06 6.56
C PRO A 60 -3.77 5.66 5.09
N VAL A 61 -4.74 4.96 4.49
CA VAL A 61 -4.61 4.48 3.11
C VAL A 61 -4.54 5.65 2.12
N GLU A 62 -5.18 6.77 2.47
CA GLU A 62 -5.21 7.99 1.69
C GLU A 62 -3.86 8.69 1.70
N THR A 63 -3.12 8.61 2.81
CA THR A 63 -1.74 9.09 2.88
C THR A 63 -0.80 8.22 2.04
N LEU A 64 -0.99 6.90 2.09
CA LEU A 64 -0.12 5.95 1.39
C LEU A 64 -0.37 5.94 -0.13
N PHE A 65 -1.61 6.20 -0.56
CA PHE A 65 -2.07 6.18 -1.95
C PHE A 65 -2.86 7.46 -2.28
N ALA A 66 -2.25 8.63 -2.05
CA ALA A 66 -2.89 9.93 -2.25
C ALA A 66 -3.43 10.15 -3.67
N ASP A 67 -2.77 9.59 -4.70
CA ASP A 67 -3.25 9.65 -6.09
C ASP A 67 -4.55 8.87 -6.32
N ARG A 68 -4.95 7.99 -5.39
CA ARG A 68 -6.11 7.10 -5.52
C ARG A 68 -7.28 7.48 -4.63
N TYR A 69 -6.99 8.15 -3.51
CA TYR A 69 -7.96 8.48 -2.47
C TYR A 69 -7.97 9.97 -2.09
N GLY A 70 -7.05 10.78 -2.61
CA GLY A 70 -6.89 12.19 -2.26
C GLY A 70 -8.05 13.12 -2.66
N ASP A 71 -9.08 12.60 -3.31
CA ASP A 71 -10.30 13.33 -3.70
C ASP A 71 -11.48 13.08 -2.73
N GLN A 72 -11.27 12.44 -1.58
CA GLN A 72 -12.33 12.18 -0.58
C GLN A 72 -12.15 12.95 0.73
N ASN A 73 -11.50 14.12 0.72
CA ASN A 73 -11.51 15.05 1.86
C ASN A 73 -12.30 16.33 1.56
N ASP A 74 -13.48 16.17 0.97
CA ASP A 74 -14.59 17.07 1.20
C ASP A 74 -15.70 16.25 1.87
N LEU A 75 -16.20 16.74 3.00
CA LEU A 75 -17.32 16.24 3.80
C LEU A 75 -16.98 15.10 4.78
N GLU A 76 -16.67 15.45 6.03
CA GLU A 76 -17.67 15.45 7.12
C GLU A 76 -17.16 16.20 8.36
N THR A 77 -17.83 17.33 8.62
CA THR A 77 -18.16 18.05 9.87
C THR A 77 -17.29 17.88 11.12
#